data_AF-A0A7Y8M212-F1
#
_entry.id   AF-A0A7Y8M212-F1
#
_cell.length_a   1.000
_cell.length_b   1.000
_cell.length_c   1.000
_cell.angle_alpha   90.00
_cell.angle_beta   90.00
_cell.angle_gamma   90.00
#
_symmetry.space_group_name_H-M   'P 1'
#
loop_
_entity.id
_entity.type
_entity.pdbx_description
1 polymer ?
#
loop_
_entity_poly.entity_id
_entity_poly.type
_entity_poly.pdbx_seq_one_letter_code
_entity_poly.pdbx_strand_id
1 'polypeptide(L)'
;MNKPTKIGILGGGQLARMSAFEAFRLGFQISVLEKEKDSPAGQLTKSEFIGWVDDDEILKSFSDSCDIITLENEFVDHNRLKFIENLGKKVVPSS
;
A
#
# COMPACT_ATOMS: atom_id res chain seq x y z
N MET A 1 12.06 7.61 -20.25
CA MET A 1 10.93 6.68 -19.98
C MET A 1 10.26 7.14 -18.70
N ASN A 2 8.93 7.30 -18.67
CA ASN A 2 8.22 7.61 -17.43
C ASN A 2 8.29 6.42 -16.48
N LYS A 3 8.50 6.65 -15.18
CA LYS A 3 8.40 5.59 -14.17
C LYS A 3 6.96 5.03 -14.18
N PRO A 4 6.77 3.71 -14.03
CA PRO A 4 5.43 3.16 -13.85
C PRO A 4 4.80 3.70 -12.56
N THR A 5 3.49 4.00 -12.61
CA THR A 5 2.74 4.42 -11.43
C THR A 5 2.73 3.29 -10.40
N LYS A 6 2.98 3.63 -9.14
CA LYS A 6 3.04 2.67 -8.03
C LYS A 6 1.87 2.83 -7.08
N ILE A 7 1.11 1.75 -6.91
CA ILE A 7 -0.04 1.67 -6.01
C ILE A 7 0.42 1.03 -4.69
N GLY A 8 0.17 1.70 -3.57
CA GLY A 8 0.33 1.13 -2.24
C GLY A 8 -0.94 0.41 -1.80
N ILE A 9 -0.81 -0.78 -1.22
CA ILE A 9 -1.92 -1.48 -0.56
C ILE A 9 -1.59 -1.60 0.93
N LEU A 10 -2.47 -1.08 1.78
CA LEU A 10 -2.44 -1.31 3.23
C LEU A 10 -3.12 -2.66 3.52
N GLY A 11 -2.32 -3.65 3.92
CA GLY A 11 -2.72 -5.06 4.03
C GLY A 11 -2.13 -5.93 2.92
N GLY A 12 -1.72 -7.15 3.27
CA GLY A 12 -1.01 -8.08 2.41
C GLY A 12 -1.73 -9.40 2.14
N GLY A 13 -3.01 -9.52 2.47
CA GLY A 13 -3.78 -10.75 2.34
C GLY A 13 -4.22 -11.12 0.91
N GLN A 14 -5.23 -11.98 0.79
CA GLN A 14 -5.65 -12.55 -0.50
C GLN A 14 -6.34 -11.53 -1.41
N LEU A 15 -7.10 -10.59 -0.83
CA LEU A 15 -7.75 -9.55 -1.63
C LEU A 15 -6.70 -8.56 -2.16
N ALA A 16 -5.73 -8.20 -1.32
CA ALA A 16 -4.56 -7.44 -1.75
C ALA A 16 -3.81 -8.16 -2.89
N ARG A 17 -3.63 -9.47 -2.78
CA ARG A 17 -2.98 -10.29 -3.83
C ARG A 17 -3.73 -10.26 -5.16
N MET A 18 -5.06 -10.42 -5.12
CA MET A 18 -5.90 -10.37 -6.32
C MET A 18 -5.82 -9.00 -7.00
N SER A 19 -5.91 -7.92 -6.23
CA SER A 19 -5.77 -6.54 -6.72
C SER A 19 -4.37 -6.28 -7.30
N ALA A 20 -3.32 -6.72 -6.60
CA ALA A 20 -1.94 -6.58 -7.06
C ALA A 20 -1.71 -7.29 -8.40
N PHE A 21 -2.25 -8.51 -8.56
CA PHE A 21 -2.14 -9.27 -9.80
C PHE A 21 -2.73 -8.52 -10.98
N GLU A 22 -3.93 -7.95 -10.84
CA GLU A 22 -4.57 -7.15 -11.89
C GLU A 22 -3.83 -5.84 -12.15
N ALA A 23 -3.33 -5.18 -11.11
CA ALA A 23 -2.53 -3.96 -11.25
C ALA A 23 -1.24 -4.21 -12.06
N PHE A 24 -0.55 -5.32 -11.83
CA PHE A 24 0.61 -5.71 -12.63
C PHE A 24 0.26 -5.94 -14.10
N ARG A 25 -0.89 -6.56 -14.40
CA ARG A 25 -1.37 -6.76 -15.77
C ARG A 25 -1.64 -5.44 -16.51
N LEU A 26 -1.96 -4.38 -15.77
CA LEU A 26 -2.16 -3.03 -16.30
C LEU A 26 -0.86 -2.20 -16.36
N GLY A 27 0.29 -2.76 -15.96
CA GLY A 27 1.59 -2.10 -15.99
C GLY A 27 1.91 -1.23 -14.77
N PHE A 28 1.12 -1.34 -13.69
CA PHE A 28 1.42 -0.68 -12.42
C PHE A 28 2.48 -1.44 -11.62
N GLN A 29 3.15 -0.74 -10.72
CA GLN A 29 3.92 -1.34 -9.64
C GLN A 29 3.10 -1.36 -8.35
N ILE A 30 3.45 -2.26 -7.43
CA ILE A 30 2.76 -2.40 -6.14
C ILE A 30 3.76 -2.27 -4.99
N SER A 31 3.40 -1.50 -3.96
CA SER A 31 3.96 -1.61 -2.61
C SER A 31 2.93 -2.22 -1.67
N VAL A 32 3.37 -3.04 -0.72
CA VAL A 32 2.50 -3.62 0.32
C VAL A 32 3.04 -3.23 1.69
N LEU A 33 2.17 -2.81 2.60
CA LEU A 33 2.46 -2.72 4.04
C LEU A 33 1.68 -3.81 4.76
N GLU A 34 2.40 -4.73 5.40
CA GLU A 34 1.82 -5.83 6.18
C GLU A 34 2.71 -6.13 7.41
N LYS A 35 2.13 -6.71 8.46
CA LYS A 35 2.78 -7.01 9.72
C LYS A 35 3.83 -8.11 9.60
N GLU A 36 3.56 -9.08 8.74
CA GLU A 36 4.37 -10.27 8.53
C GLU A 36 4.98 -10.27 7.14
N LYS A 37 6.21 -10.77 7.06
CA LYS A 37 6.92 -10.96 5.78
C LYS A 37 6.30 -12.09 4.98
N ASP A 38 6.48 -12.03 3.65
CA ASP A 38 6.04 -13.05 2.71
C ASP A 38 4.52 -13.23 2.75
N SER A 39 3.82 -12.12 2.97
CA SER A 39 2.35 -12.04 2.87
C SER A 39 1.88 -12.44 1.47
N PRO A 40 0.62 -12.92 1.30
CA PRO A 40 0.11 -13.32 -0.02
C PRO A 40 0.34 -12.29 -1.14
N ALA A 41 0.16 -10.99 -0.85
CA ALA A 41 0.45 -9.91 -1.78
C ALA A 41 1.94 -9.54 -1.82
N GLY A 42 2.62 -9.57 -0.67
CA GLY A 42 4.06 -9.32 -0.55
C GLY A 42 4.91 -10.24 -1.41
N GLN A 43 4.53 -11.52 -1.55
CA GLN A 43 5.20 -12.48 -2.43
C GLN A 43 5.20 -12.07 -3.92
N LEU A 44 4.31 -11.16 -4.34
CA LEU A 44 4.22 -10.69 -5.72
C LEU A 44 5.08 -9.44 -6.00
N THR A 45 5.61 -8.79 -4.97
CA THR A 45 6.37 -7.54 -5.11
C THR A 45 7.69 -7.58 -4.35
N LYS A 46 8.67 -6.78 -4.81
CA LYS A 46 9.90 -6.53 -4.04
C LYS A 46 9.79 -5.33 -3.10
N SER A 47 8.64 -4.66 -3.11
CA SER A 47 8.36 -3.43 -2.37
C SER A 47 7.44 -3.75 -1.19
N GLU A 48 7.88 -4.66 -0.32
CA GLU A 48 7.17 -5.08 0.89
C GLU A 48 7.73 -4.32 2.10
N PHE A 49 6.85 -3.66 2.84
CA PHE A 49 7.14 -2.95 4.07
C PHE A 49 6.57 -3.77 5.22
N ILE A 50 7.43 -4.13 6.18
CA ILE A 50 7.06 -4.98 7.31
C ILE A 50 6.84 -4.11 8.53
N GLY A 51 5.59 -4.06 9.01
CA GLY A 51 5.25 -3.26 10.17
C GLY A 51 3.75 -3.01 10.30
N TRP A 52 3.41 -2.23 11.31
CA TRP A 52 2.04 -1.87 11.62
C TRP A 52 1.66 -0.57 10.94
N VAL A 53 0.42 -0.46 10.47
CA VAL A 53 -0.09 0.80 9.92
C VAL A 53 -0.02 1.93 10.94
N ASP A 54 -0.05 1.63 12.24
CA ASP A 54 0.01 2.60 13.34
C ASP A 54 1.40 3.13 13.66
N ASP A 55 2.45 2.57 13.04
CA ASP A 55 3.81 3.08 13.15
C ASP A 55 4.02 4.20 12.11
N ASP A 56 4.30 5.41 12.59
CA ASP A 56 4.44 6.60 11.74
C ASP A 56 5.65 6.51 10.80
N GLU A 57 6.75 5.91 11.25
CA GLU A 57 7.97 5.82 10.46
C GLU A 57 7.80 4.85 9.30
N ILE A 58 7.22 3.67 9.56
CA ILE A 58 6.94 2.70 8.51
C ILE A 58 5.84 3.18 7.58
N LEU A 59 4.76 3.79 8.11
CA LEU A 59 3.67 4.29 7.29
C LEU A 59 4.13 5.42 6.38
N LYS A 60 4.96 6.33 6.90
CA LYS A 60 5.58 7.39 6.07
C LYS A 60 6.48 6.81 5.00
N SER A 61 7.37 5.87 5.35
CA SER A 61 8.30 5.24 4.39
C SER A 61 7.56 4.49 3.28
N PHE A 62 6.52 3.74 3.64
CA PHE A 62 5.61 3.09 2.70
C PHE A 62 4.93 4.13 1.81
N SER A 63 4.37 5.19 2.40
CA SER A 63 3.63 6.22 1.69
C SER A 63 4.49 6.98 0.69
N ASP A 64 5.73 7.31 1.07
CA ASP A 64 6.71 7.97 0.22
C ASP A 64 7.05 7.13 -1.01
N SER A 65 7.00 5.80 -0.89
CA SER A 65 7.21 4.89 -2.01
C SER A 65 6.07 4.90 -3.03
N CYS A 66 4.86 5.34 -2.68
CA CYS A 66 3.65 5.20 -3.49
C CYS A 66 3.24 6.51 -4.18
N ASP A 67 2.57 6.39 -5.33
CA ASP A 67 1.90 7.50 -6.00
C ASP A 67 0.42 7.61 -5.58
N ILE A 68 -0.22 6.48 -5.31
CA ILE A 68 -1.59 6.35 -4.79
C ILE A 68 -1.65 5.20 -3.81
N ILE A 69 -2.48 5.29 -2.78
CA ILE A 69 -2.63 4.27 -1.73
C ILE A 69 -4.09 3.83 -1.64
N THR A 70 -4.29 2.54 -1.45
CA THR A 70 -5.61 1.92 -1.22
C THR A 70 -5.52 0.90 -0.10
N LEU A 71 -6.67 0.34 0.30
CA LEU A 71 -6.83 -0.52 1.47
C LEU A 71 -7.26 -1.91 1.04
N GLU A 72 -6.77 -2.94 1.72
CA GLU A 72 -7.29 -4.30 1.56
C GLU A 72 -8.68 -4.46 2.18
N ASN A 73 -8.92 -3.80 3.32
CA ASN A 73 -10.15 -3.87 4.10
C ASN A 73 -10.44 -2.54 4.80
N GLU A 74 -11.63 -2.42 5.38
CA GLU A 74 -12.12 -1.22 6.04
C GLU A 74 -11.57 -0.98 7.46
N PHE A 75 -10.78 -1.90 8.02
CA PHE A 75 -10.32 -1.84 9.41
C PHE A 75 -9.09 -0.95 9.62
N VAL A 76 -8.85 0.01 8.74
CA VAL A 76 -7.79 1.02 8.89
C VAL A 76 -8.39 2.26 9.54
N ASP A 77 -7.80 2.69 10.66
CA ASP A 77 -8.26 3.86 11.40
C ASP A 77 -8.21 5.13 10.52
N HIS A 78 -9.31 5.90 10.52
CA HIS A 78 -9.47 7.15 9.79
C HIS A 78 -8.28 8.11 9.96
N ASN A 79 -7.72 8.20 11.17
CA ASN A 79 -6.59 9.07 11.47
C ASN A 79 -5.32 8.64 10.73
N ARG A 80 -5.15 7.34 10.45
CA ARG A 80 -4.03 6.85 9.64
C ARG A 80 -4.20 7.26 8.17
N LEU A 81 -5.41 7.19 7.64
CA LEU A 81 -5.70 7.67 6.28
C LEU A 81 -5.43 9.17 6.16
N LYS A 82 -5.90 9.95 7.13
CA LYS A 82 -5.68 11.39 7.19
C LYS A 82 -4.21 11.76 7.35
N PHE A 83 -3.44 10.97 8.10
CA PHE A 83 -1.98 11.12 8.19
C PHE A 83 -1.34 11.01 6.81
N ILE A 84 -1.68 9.97 6.04
CA ILE A 84 -1.15 9.76 4.68
C ILE A 84 -1.53 10.90 3.74
N GLU A 85 -2.78 11.39 3.83
CA GLU A 85 -3.26 12.53 3.04
C GLU A 85 -2.50 13.82 3.39
N ASN A 86 -2.20 14.04 4.67
CA ASN A 86 -1.38 15.17 5.13
C ASN A 86 0.08 15.08 4.64
N LEU A 87 0.58 13.90 4.28
CA LEU A 87 1.84 13.73 3.55
C LEU A 87 1.75 14.11 2.07
N GLY A 88 0.57 14.55 1.60
CA GLY A 88 0.31 14.92 0.21
C GLY A 88 0.05 13.73 -0.71
N LYS A 89 -0.23 12.56 -0.15
CA LYS A 89 -0.49 11.32 -0.91
C LYS A 89 -1.98 11.16 -1.18
N LYS A 90 -2.30 10.62 -2.36
CA LYS A 90 -3.68 10.28 -2.71
C LYS A 90 -4.07 8.95 -2.08
N VAL A 91 -5.15 8.92 -1.30
CA VAL A 91 -5.71 7.71 -0.69
C VAL A 91 -7.09 7.44 -1.29
N VAL A 92 -7.39 6.18 -1.58
CA VAL A 92 -8.69 5.74 -2.12
C VAL A 92 -9.17 4.47 -1.41
N PRO A 93 -10.33 4.49 -0.72
CA PRO A 93 -11.15 5.68 -0.41
C PRO A 93 -10.40 6.69 0.49
N SER A 94 -10.78 7.96 0.44
CA SER A 94 -10.19 9.02 1.29
C SER A 94 -10.68 8.92 2.74
N SER A 95 -10.02 9.65 3.65
CA SER A 95 -10.43 9.73 5.05
C SER A 95 -11.81 10.36 5.24
#